data_AF-M5FS14-F1
#
_entry.id   AF-M5FS14-F1
#
_cell.length_a   1.000
_cell.length_b   1.000
_cell.length_c   1.000
_cell.angle_alpha   90.00
_cell.angle_beta   90.00
_cell.angle_gamma   90.00
#
_symmetry.space_group_name_H-M   'P 1'
#
loop_
_entity.id
_entity.type
_entity.pdbx_description
1 polymer ?
#
loop_
_entity_poly.entity_id
_entity_poly.type
_entity_poly.pdbx_seq_one_letter_code
_entity_poly.pdbx_strand_id
1 'polypeptide(L)'
;MPPSPPASPTSPLSPIAPYPPPTSPSSPASQPRTRAREVYGFTAYVGTLLLFVLYVVWAVTPDAWLERIGVEWYPNREWAILVPAWTTVVVLLTYLTYLGLALSATPSFTDLTTITDTRAHILKMEGDVNPLLHYSRPDAVPHEFDIPLGTVNRVLYGKRPLSSVAPCQATIH
;
A
#
# COMPACT_ATOMS: atom_id res chain seq x y z
N MET A 1 -46.01 8.54 38.03
CA MET A 1 -44.59 8.73 37.66
C MET A 1 -44.40 8.08 36.29
N PRO A 2 -44.27 8.84 35.19
CA PRO A 2 -44.03 8.25 33.88
C PRO A 2 -42.53 7.89 33.69
N PRO A 3 -42.22 6.83 32.93
CA PRO A 3 -40.84 6.38 32.70
C PRO A 3 -40.06 7.34 31.80
N SER A 4 -38.75 7.47 32.05
CA SER A 4 -37.81 8.27 31.26
C SER A 4 -37.67 7.75 29.82
N PRO A 5 -37.47 8.63 28.82
CA PRO A 5 -37.27 8.20 27.43
C PRO A 5 -35.92 7.47 27.26
N PRO A 6 -35.81 6.52 26.31
CA PRO A 6 -34.58 5.79 26.04
C PRO A 6 -33.50 6.74 25.48
N ALA A 7 -32.24 6.50 25.89
CA ALA A 7 -31.09 7.27 25.47
C ALA A 7 -30.93 7.25 23.94
N SER A 8 -30.79 8.43 23.34
CA SER A 8 -30.45 8.62 21.94
C SER A 8 -29.11 7.92 21.63
N PRO A 9 -28.99 7.16 20.53
CA PRO A 9 -27.73 6.51 20.18
C PRO A 9 -26.62 7.55 19.92
N THR A 10 -25.50 7.41 20.61
CA THR A 10 -24.33 8.33 20.63
C THR A 10 -23.50 8.35 19.34
N SER A 11 -23.99 7.73 18.25
CA SER A 11 -23.25 7.66 16.99
C SER A 11 -23.72 8.76 16.04
N PRO A 12 -22.87 9.72 15.63
CA PRO A 12 -23.22 10.66 14.59
C PRO A 12 -23.41 9.91 13.27
N LEU A 13 -24.65 9.86 12.77
CA LEU A 13 -25.03 9.23 11.50
C LEU A 13 -24.76 10.13 10.28
N SER A 14 -23.95 11.16 10.42
CA SER A 14 -23.68 12.13 9.36
C SER A 14 -22.26 12.69 9.43
N PRO A 15 -21.61 12.91 8.27
CA PRO A 15 -22.18 12.76 6.93
C PRO A 15 -22.02 11.31 6.43
N ILE A 16 -23.15 10.65 6.15
CA ILE A 16 -23.17 9.52 5.23
C ILE A 16 -22.63 10.06 3.90
N ALA A 17 -21.57 9.47 3.38
CA ALA A 17 -21.13 9.78 2.03
C ALA A 17 -22.25 9.35 1.07
N PRO A 18 -22.82 10.27 0.25
CA PRO A 18 -23.83 9.88 -0.74
C PRO A 18 -23.25 8.84 -1.69
N TYR A 19 -23.90 7.69 -1.78
CA TYR A 19 -23.63 6.69 -2.80
C TYR A 19 -24.69 6.82 -3.91
N PRO A 20 -24.31 6.90 -5.19
CA PRO A 20 -22.96 6.90 -5.75
C PRO A 20 -22.25 8.28 -5.64
N PRO A 21 -20.90 8.30 -5.65
CA PRO A 21 -20.14 9.54 -5.56
C PRO A 21 -20.47 10.49 -6.72
N PRO A 22 -20.48 11.82 -6.48
CA PRO A 22 -20.69 12.80 -7.55
C PRO A 22 -19.62 12.61 -8.62
N THR A 23 -20.06 12.37 -9.86
CA THR A 23 -19.23 12.27 -11.06
C THR A 23 -18.70 13.66 -11.43
N SER A 24 -17.83 14.22 -10.59
CA SER A 24 -17.05 15.40 -10.96
C SER A 24 -16.00 15.00 -11.99
N PRO A 25 -15.87 15.68 -13.14
CA PRO A 25 -14.87 15.36 -14.17
C PRO A 25 -13.40 15.47 -13.69
N SER A 26 -13.17 16.02 -12.49
CA SER A 26 -11.87 16.10 -11.82
C SER A 26 -11.59 14.98 -10.80
N SER A 27 -12.54 14.07 -10.55
CA SER A 27 -12.34 12.99 -9.59
C SER A 27 -11.62 11.80 -10.26
N PRO A 28 -10.52 11.26 -9.69
CA PRO A 28 -9.87 10.06 -10.23
C PRO A 28 -10.79 8.83 -10.22
N ALA A 29 -11.89 8.86 -9.46
CA ALA A 29 -12.91 7.82 -9.42
C ALA A 29 -13.92 7.87 -10.59
N SER A 30 -14.01 8.99 -11.33
CA SER A 30 -14.92 9.15 -12.47
C SER A 30 -14.28 8.84 -13.82
N GLN A 31 -13.01 8.42 -13.85
CA GLN A 31 -12.41 7.94 -15.08
C GLN A 31 -13.17 6.67 -15.51
N PRO A 32 -13.71 6.61 -16.74
CA PRO A 32 -14.30 5.38 -17.24
C PRO A 32 -13.21 4.31 -17.19
N ARG A 33 -13.32 3.38 -16.24
CA ARG A 33 -12.45 2.21 -16.20
C ARG A 33 -12.69 1.47 -17.50
N THR A 34 -11.81 1.67 -18.47
CA THR A 34 -11.93 1.11 -19.80
C THR A 34 -12.02 -0.40 -19.65
N ARG A 35 -13.20 -0.98 -19.92
CA ARG A 35 -13.45 -2.44 -19.87
C ARG A 35 -12.45 -3.26 -20.69
N ALA A 36 -11.72 -2.61 -21.61
CA ALA A 36 -10.65 -3.21 -22.37
C ALA A 36 -9.60 -3.89 -21.48
N ARG A 37 -9.23 -3.33 -20.31
CA ARG A 37 -8.22 -3.96 -19.43
C ARG A 37 -8.64 -5.33 -18.92
N GLU A 38 -9.93 -5.51 -18.63
CA GLU A 38 -10.50 -6.78 -18.16
C GLU A 38 -10.52 -7.83 -19.27
N VAL A 39 -10.87 -7.41 -20.49
CA VAL A 39 -10.89 -8.30 -21.67
C VAL A 39 -9.49 -8.75 -22.07
N TYR A 40 -8.49 -7.85 -22.05
CA TYR A 40 -7.10 -8.23 -22.33
C TYR A 40 -6.56 -9.20 -21.28
N GLY A 41 -6.88 -9.00 -20.00
CA GLY A 41 -6.50 -9.91 -18.93
C GLY A 41 -7.10 -11.31 -19.12
N PHE A 42 -8.37 -11.39 -19.48
CA PHE A 42 -9.05 -12.66 -19.76
C PHE A 42 -8.44 -13.38 -20.98
N THR A 43 -8.25 -12.69 -22.10
CA THR A 43 -7.65 -13.29 -23.29
C THR A 43 -6.22 -13.73 -23.05
N ALA A 44 -5.42 -12.93 -22.33
CA ALA A 44 -4.06 -13.30 -21.96
C ALA A 44 -4.03 -14.50 -21.00
N TYR A 45 -4.98 -14.58 -20.04
CA TYR A 45 -5.09 -15.71 -19.13
C TYR A 45 -5.46 -17.00 -19.87
N VAL A 46 -6.48 -16.99 -20.71
CA VAL A 46 -6.89 -18.17 -21.48
C VAL A 46 -5.78 -18.59 -22.45
N GLY A 47 -5.15 -17.62 -23.13
CA GLY A 47 -4.04 -17.88 -24.04
C GLY A 47 -2.83 -18.50 -23.33
N THR A 48 -2.41 -17.93 -22.18
CA THR A 48 -1.30 -18.49 -21.40
C THR A 48 -1.64 -19.85 -20.81
N LEU A 49 -2.87 -20.08 -20.35
CA LEU A 49 -3.31 -21.37 -19.84
C LEU A 49 -3.28 -22.46 -20.93
N LEU A 50 -3.81 -22.16 -22.12
CA LEU A 50 -3.80 -23.10 -23.26
C LEU A 50 -2.36 -23.46 -23.67
N LEU A 51 -1.49 -22.45 -23.80
CA LEU A 51 -0.07 -22.67 -24.11
C LEU A 51 0.63 -23.46 -23.01
N PHE A 52 0.33 -23.19 -21.75
CA PHE A 52 0.91 -23.92 -20.61
C PHE A 52 0.49 -25.38 -20.60
N VAL A 53 -0.79 -25.68 -20.84
CA VAL A 53 -1.27 -27.06 -20.95
C VAL A 53 -0.59 -27.77 -22.11
N LEU A 54 -0.50 -27.12 -23.28
CA LEU A 54 0.20 -27.67 -24.44
C LEU A 54 1.68 -27.94 -24.14
N TYR A 55 2.34 -27.02 -23.43
CA TYR A 55 3.73 -27.17 -22.99
C TYR A 55 3.90 -28.38 -22.05
N VAL A 56 3.04 -28.54 -21.05
CA VAL A 56 3.10 -29.67 -20.11
C VAL A 56 2.85 -30.99 -20.83
N VAL A 57 1.84 -31.04 -21.71
CA VAL A 57 1.55 -32.23 -22.52
C VAL A 57 2.76 -32.58 -23.40
N TRP A 58 3.36 -31.60 -24.08
CA TRP A 58 4.57 -31.81 -24.87
C TRP A 58 5.75 -32.31 -24.02
N ALA A 59 5.96 -31.73 -22.83
CA ALA A 59 7.06 -32.11 -21.93
C ALA A 59 6.94 -33.54 -21.37
N VAL A 60 5.72 -34.02 -21.11
CA VAL A 60 5.46 -35.33 -20.48
C VAL A 60 5.27 -36.46 -21.50
N THR A 61 4.79 -36.15 -22.70
CA THR A 61 4.47 -37.18 -23.70
C THR A 61 5.73 -37.91 -24.21
N PRO A 62 5.76 -39.26 -24.31
CA PRO A 62 6.90 -40.00 -24.86
C PRO A 62 7.08 -39.83 -26.37
N ASP A 63 8.32 -39.98 -26.88
CA ASP A 63 8.67 -39.70 -28.29
C ASP A 63 7.88 -40.56 -29.27
N ALA A 64 7.63 -41.82 -28.89
CA ALA A 64 6.85 -42.78 -29.67
C ALA A 64 5.42 -42.32 -29.98
N TRP A 65 4.85 -41.41 -29.18
CA TRP A 65 3.53 -40.83 -29.44
C TRP A 65 3.61 -39.62 -30.37
N LEU A 66 4.65 -38.80 -30.26
CA LEU A 66 4.87 -37.65 -31.15
C LEU A 66 5.19 -38.10 -32.58
N GLU A 67 6.02 -39.14 -32.73
CA GLU A 67 6.36 -39.73 -34.02
C GLU A 67 5.12 -40.33 -34.72
N ARG A 68 4.19 -40.92 -33.96
CA ARG A 68 2.91 -41.45 -34.50
C ARG A 68 1.97 -40.34 -34.98
N ILE A 69 2.07 -39.14 -34.42
CA ILE A 69 1.29 -37.96 -34.82
C ILE A 69 1.92 -37.28 -36.05
N GLY A 70 3.10 -37.74 -36.50
CA GLY A 70 3.80 -37.22 -37.67
C GLY A 70 4.67 -35.99 -37.37
N VAL A 71 4.99 -35.74 -36.10
CA VAL A 71 5.88 -34.64 -35.71
C VAL A 71 7.32 -35.14 -35.68
N GLU A 72 7.99 -35.12 -36.84
CA GLU A 72 9.37 -35.58 -36.98
C GLU A 72 10.42 -34.58 -36.46
N TRP A 73 10.04 -33.31 -36.25
CA TRP A 73 10.95 -32.28 -35.76
C TRP A 73 10.37 -31.52 -34.58
N TYR A 74 11.00 -31.68 -33.41
CA TYR A 74 10.77 -30.87 -32.21
C TYR A 74 12.13 -30.54 -31.55
N PRO A 75 12.24 -29.40 -30.85
CA PRO A 75 13.45 -29.05 -30.11
C PRO A 75 13.74 -30.09 -29.01
N ASN A 76 15.03 -30.31 -28.72
CA ASN A 76 15.49 -31.32 -27.75
C ASN A 76 14.68 -31.25 -26.42
N ARG A 77 14.32 -32.41 -25.85
CA ARG A 77 13.51 -32.50 -24.61
C ARG A 77 14.12 -31.76 -23.42
N GLU A 78 15.43 -31.57 -23.43
CA GLU A 78 16.16 -30.80 -22.40
C GLU A 78 15.58 -29.38 -22.21
N TRP A 79 15.02 -28.79 -23.28
CA TRP A 79 14.36 -27.48 -23.20
C TRP A 79 13.20 -27.46 -22.21
N ALA A 80 12.51 -28.59 -21.98
CA ALA A 80 11.44 -28.67 -20.99
C ALA A 80 11.92 -28.47 -19.54
N ILE A 81 13.21 -28.73 -19.28
CA ILE A 81 13.84 -28.51 -17.96
C ILE A 81 14.58 -27.18 -17.94
N LEU A 82 15.23 -26.81 -19.06
CA LEU A 82 15.96 -25.56 -19.16
C LEU A 82 15.05 -24.34 -19.02
N VAL A 83 13.87 -24.34 -19.66
CA VAL A 83 12.92 -23.20 -19.58
C VAL A 83 12.54 -22.86 -18.13
N PRO A 84 12.02 -23.79 -17.30
CA PRO A 84 11.68 -23.48 -15.91
C PRO A 84 12.91 -23.16 -15.06
N ALA A 85 14.05 -23.84 -15.27
CA ALA A 85 15.27 -23.58 -14.51
C ALA A 85 15.86 -22.18 -14.80
N TRP A 86 15.91 -21.76 -16.06
CA TRP A 86 16.37 -20.42 -16.42
C TRP A 86 15.38 -19.34 -15.97
N THR A 87 14.07 -19.64 -16.01
CA THR A 87 13.04 -18.71 -15.50
C THR A 87 13.25 -18.42 -14.01
N THR A 88 13.51 -19.43 -13.17
CA THR A 88 13.76 -19.21 -11.73
C THR A 88 15.04 -18.42 -11.50
N VAL A 89 16.11 -18.72 -12.26
CA VAL A 89 17.38 -17.97 -12.20
C VAL A 89 17.19 -16.50 -12.57
N VAL A 90 16.46 -16.20 -13.65
CA VAL A 90 16.19 -14.82 -14.09
C VAL A 90 15.35 -14.06 -13.06
N VAL A 91 14.35 -14.70 -12.46
CA VAL A 91 13.54 -14.10 -11.38
C VAL A 91 14.40 -13.77 -10.18
N LEU A 92 15.22 -14.72 -9.70
CA LEU A 92 16.14 -14.50 -8.58
C LEU A 92 17.15 -13.39 -8.89
N LEU A 93 17.75 -13.43 -10.08
CA LEU A 93 18.68 -12.40 -10.53
C LEU A 93 18.02 -11.02 -10.53
N THR A 94 16.79 -10.91 -11.04
CA THR A 94 16.04 -9.64 -11.06
C THR A 94 15.84 -9.09 -9.64
N TYR A 95 15.46 -9.94 -8.68
CA TYR A 95 15.31 -9.53 -7.28
C TYR A 95 16.64 -9.12 -6.64
N LEU A 96 17.71 -9.87 -6.88
CA LEU A 96 19.04 -9.53 -6.36
C LEU A 96 19.58 -8.23 -6.97
N THR A 97 19.37 -8.02 -8.27
CA THR A 97 19.71 -6.77 -8.95
C THR A 97 18.88 -5.62 -8.38
N TYR A 98 17.57 -5.78 -8.23
CA TYR A 98 16.72 -4.77 -7.62
C TYR A 98 17.15 -4.42 -6.19
N LEU A 99 17.48 -5.43 -5.38
CA LEU A 99 18.02 -5.23 -4.03
C LEU A 99 19.34 -4.47 -4.07
N GLY A 100 20.26 -4.84 -4.98
CA GLY A 100 21.52 -4.14 -5.18
C GLY A 100 21.31 -2.67 -5.57
N LEU A 101 20.35 -2.39 -6.46
CA LEU A 101 19.97 -1.04 -6.84
C LEU A 101 19.32 -0.27 -5.69
N ALA A 102 18.47 -0.91 -4.89
CA ALA A 102 17.86 -0.28 -3.73
C ALA A 102 18.92 0.11 -2.70
N LEU A 103 19.88 -0.79 -2.43
CA LEU A 103 21.01 -0.52 -1.55
C LEU A 103 21.91 0.60 -2.09
N SER A 104 22.19 0.64 -3.39
CA SER A 104 23.00 1.71 -3.98
C SER A 104 22.27 3.06 -4.02
N ALA A 105 20.94 3.04 -4.09
CA ALA A 105 20.09 4.24 -4.06
C ALA A 105 19.77 4.75 -2.65
N THR A 106 20.13 4.02 -1.59
CA THR A 106 19.83 4.45 -0.21
C THR A 106 20.88 5.48 0.24
N PRO A 107 20.49 6.69 0.70
CA PRO A 107 21.41 7.64 1.32
C PRO A 107 21.97 7.08 2.64
N SER A 108 23.06 7.66 3.14
CA SER A 108 23.70 7.18 4.38
C SER A 108 22.71 7.16 5.55
N PHE A 109 22.79 6.16 6.43
CA PHE A 109 21.92 6.03 7.62
C PHE A 109 21.93 7.24 8.57
N THR A 110 22.92 8.14 8.44
CA THR A 110 23.04 9.37 9.23
C THR A 110 22.24 10.53 8.64
N ASP A 111 21.74 10.40 7.41
CA ASP A 111 21.06 11.48 6.71
C ASP A 111 19.54 11.47 6.99
N LEU A 112 19.03 12.61 7.45
CA LEU A 112 17.64 12.81 7.87
C LEU A 112 16.64 12.66 6.70
N THR A 113 17.13 12.75 5.47
CA THR A 113 16.42 12.45 4.22
C THR A 113 15.92 11.01 4.14
N THR A 114 16.46 10.10 4.97
CA THR A 114 15.97 8.72 5.10
C THR A 114 14.62 8.63 5.83
N ILE A 115 14.34 9.60 6.71
CA ILE A 115 13.12 9.64 7.54
C ILE A 115 12.07 10.57 6.95
N THR A 116 12.49 11.65 6.27
CA THR A 116 11.59 12.62 5.64
C THR A 116 11.95 12.79 4.17
N ASP A 117 10.98 12.58 3.29
CA ASP A 117 11.13 12.83 1.87
C ASP A 117 10.64 14.24 1.50
N THR A 118 10.98 14.72 0.30
CA THR A 118 10.56 16.05 -0.19
C THR A 118 9.04 16.15 -0.38
N ARG A 119 8.30 15.03 -0.43
CA ARG A 119 6.84 15.00 -0.52
C ARG A 119 6.15 14.78 0.82
N ALA A 120 6.89 14.69 1.94
CA ALA A 120 6.31 14.62 3.27
C ALA A 120 5.36 15.83 3.46
N HIS A 121 4.06 15.55 3.63
CA HIS A 121 3.05 16.60 3.72
C HIS A 121 2.95 17.08 5.17
N ILE A 122 4.06 17.59 5.68
CA ILE A 122 4.18 18.08 7.04
C ILE A 122 3.59 19.48 7.09
N LEU A 123 2.68 19.70 8.03
CA LEU A 123 2.16 21.02 8.33
C LEU A 123 3.29 21.93 8.81
N LYS A 124 3.69 22.88 7.97
CA LYS A 124 4.61 23.94 8.36
C LYS A 124 3.83 24.98 9.17
N MET A 125 4.31 25.28 10.38
CA MET A 125 3.82 26.42 11.15
C MET A 125 4.25 27.71 10.43
N GLU A 126 3.34 28.33 9.70
CA GLU A 126 3.56 29.63 9.06
C GLU A 126 3.22 30.72 10.10
N GLY A 127 4.21 31.12 10.91
CA GLY A 127 4.05 32.15 11.95
C GLY A 127 3.39 31.63 13.24
N ASP A 128 2.67 32.52 13.94
CA ASP A 128 2.11 32.27 15.29
C ASP A 128 0.73 31.56 15.26
N VAL A 129 0.22 31.26 14.05
CA VAL A 129 -1.09 30.64 13.84
C VAL A 129 -0.95 29.15 13.54
N ASN A 130 -1.61 28.32 14.34
CA ASN A 130 -1.59 26.88 14.15
C ASN A 130 -2.48 26.49 12.94
N PRO A 131 -1.93 25.93 11.85
CA PRO A 131 -2.70 25.60 10.64
C PRO A 131 -3.78 24.54 10.89
N LEU A 132 -3.67 23.74 11.96
CA LEU A 132 -4.70 22.78 12.38
C LEU A 132 -5.99 23.45 12.87
N LEU A 133 -5.94 24.72 13.26
CA LEU A 133 -7.11 25.44 13.76
C LEU A 133 -8.16 25.68 12.67
N HIS A 134 -7.72 25.79 11.41
CA HIS A 134 -8.62 25.92 10.25
C HIS A 134 -9.46 24.65 10.01
N TYR A 135 -8.93 23.48 10.39
CA TYR A 135 -9.60 22.18 10.28
C TYR A 135 -10.36 21.79 11.55
N SER A 136 -10.34 22.62 12.59
CA SER A 136 -11.14 22.41 13.82
C SER A 136 -12.61 22.81 13.64
N ARG A 137 -12.98 23.33 12.46
CA ARG A 137 -14.37 23.71 12.13
C ARG A 137 -15.18 22.47 11.74
N PRO A 138 -16.44 22.34 12.19
CA PRO A 138 -17.26 21.16 11.93
C PRO A 138 -17.55 20.91 10.44
N ASP A 139 -17.46 21.93 9.59
CA ASP A 139 -17.72 21.85 8.15
C ASP A 139 -16.44 21.69 7.29
N ALA A 140 -15.27 21.62 7.92
CA ALA A 140 -14.01 21.51 7.20
C ALA A 140 -13.68 20.03 6.90
N VAL A 141 -13.50 19.70 5.62
CA VAL A 141 -12.92 18.41 5.22
C VAL A 141 -11.40 18.51 5.35
N PRO A 142 -10.76 17.73 6.23
CA PRO A 142 -9.31 17.79 6.40
C PRO A 142 -8.61 17.21 5.17
N HIS A 143 -7.58 17.91 4.71
CA HIS A 143 -6.63 17.35 3.74
C HIS A 143 -5.66 16.39 4.44
N GLU A 144 -5.08 15.47 3.68
CA GLU A 144 -4.19 14.40 4.16
C GLU A 144 -2.81 14.94 4.57
N PHE A 145 -2.70 15.47 5.78
CA PHE A 145 -1.42 15.93 6.35
C PHE A 145 -0.83 14.92 7.33
N ASP A 146 0.49 14.78 7.27
CA ASP A 146 1.26 14.05 8.27
C ASP A 146 1.40 14.92 9.53
N ILE A 147 0.70 14.54 10.61
CA ILE A 147 0.82 15.20 11.90
C ILE A 147 2.05 14.64 12.62
N PRO A 148 3.00 15.49 13.06
CA PRO A 148 4.18 15.01 13.79
C PRO A 148 3.79 14.21 15.03
N LEU A 149 4.44 13.06 15.22
CA LEU A 149 4.17 12.15 16.33
C LEU A 149 4.28 12.83 17.71
N GLY A 150 5.19 13.80 17.86
CA GLY A 150 5.32 14.59 19.10
C GLY A 150 4.07 15.41 19.44
N THR A 151 3.38 15.96 18.44
CA THR A 151 2.13 16.71 18.62
C THR A 151 1.00 15.79 19.04
N VAL A 152 0.87 14.64 18.36
CA VAL A 152 -0.13 13.61 18.72
C VAL A 152 0.12 13.09 20.12
N ASN A 153 1.37 12.76 20.45
CA ASN A 153 1.75 12.26 21.77
C ASN A 153 1.44 13.29 22.87
N ARG A 154 1.76 14.57 22.64
CA ARG A 154 1.44 15.65 23.59
C ARG A 154 -0.06 15.87 23.75
N VAL A 155 -0.85 15.79 22.69
CA VAL A 155 -2.32 15.97 22.78
C VAL A 155 -2.98 14.78 23.48
N LEU A 156 -2.59 13.55 23.11
CA LEU A 156 -3.16 12.33 23.68
C LEU A 156 -2.68 12.05 25.11
N TYR A 157 -1.39 12.28 25.39
CA TYR A 157 -0.73 11.85 26.63
C TYR A 157 -0.14 12.99 27.47
N GLY A 158 -0.16 14.25 27.01
CA GLY A 158 0.43 15.39 27.73
C GLY A 158 -0.28 15.77 29.03
N LYS A 159 -1.45 15.18 29.32
CA LYS A 159 -2.11 15.27 30.63
C LYS A 159 -1.60 14.18 31.59
N ARG A 160 -0.28 14.05 31.77
CA ARG A 160 0.25 13.43 32.99
C ARG A 160 0.50 14.54 34.01
N PRO A 161 -0.28 14.62 35.10
CA PRO A 161 0.15 15.41 36.24
C PRO A 161 1.45 14.77 36.73
N LEU A 162 2.56 15.50 36.63
CA LEU A 162 3.75 15.18 37.39
C LEU A 162 3.31 15.22 38.86
N SER A 163 3.22 14.08 39.51
CA SER A 163 3.03 14.00 40.95
C SER A 163 4.11 14.86 41.59
N SER A 164 3.70 15.91 42.31
CA SER A 164 4.61 16.81 43.01
C SER A 164 5.45 16.00 43.99
N VAL A 165 6.67 15.67 43.61
CA VAL A 165 7.67 15.22 44.59
C VAL A 165 8.07 16.48 45.33
N ALA A 166 7.62 16.58 46.59
CA ALA A 166 7.91 17.70 47.46
C ALA A 166 9.44 17.90 47.61
N PRO A 167 9.95 19.14 47.64
CA PRO A 167 11.33 19.39 48.01
C PRO A 167 11.53 19.05 49.48
N CYS A 168 12.28 17.98 49.75
CA CYS A 168 12.78 17.67 51.08
C CYS A 168 13.74 18.80 51.50
N GLN A 169 13.31 19.67 52.42
CA GLN A 169 14.18 20.67 53.02
C GLN A 169 15.25 19.96 53.87
N ALA A 170 16.50 20.00 53.41
CA ALA A 170 17.64 19.65 54.22
C ALA A 170 18.03 20.86 55.08
N THR A 171 17.60 20.85 56.34
CA THR A 171 18.09 21.77 57.38
C THR A 171 19.50 21.31 57.79
N ILE A 172 20.50 22.14 57.48
CA ILE A 172 21.88 21.99 57.97
C ILE A 172 21.97 22.69 59.33
N HIS A 173 22.44 21.96 60.33
CA HIS A 173 22.94 22.50 61.60
C HIS A 173 24.43 22.16 61.72
#